data_AF-A0A9D5ZSH9-F1
#
_entry.id   AF-A0A9D5ZSH9-F1
#
_cell.length_a   1.000
_cell.length_b   1.000
_cell.length_c   1.000
_cell.angle_alpha   90.00
_cell.angle_beta   90.00
_cell.angle_gamma   90.00
#
_symmetry.space_group_name_H-M   'P 1'
#
loop_
_entity.id
_entity.type
_entity.pdbx_description
1 polymer ?
#
loop_
_entity_poly.entity_id
_entity_poly.type
_entity_poly.pdbx_seq_one_letter_code
_entity_poly.pdbx_strand_id
1 'polypeptide(L)' 'NAILIETISSCLIHIGKPPGETIGSIIVGVIFGLIALRTKSIWYVFILHAVIGVLTDIFIIFG' A
#
# COMPACT_ATOMS: atom_id res chain seq x y z
N ASN A 1 5.04 -17.13 -3.06
CA ASN A 1 4.16 -16.85 -1.91
C ASN A 1 4.44 -15.54 -1.18
N ALA A 2 5.64 -14.93 -1.29
CA ALA A 2 5.98 -13.69 -0.60
C ALA A 2 4.98 -12.52 -0.83
N ILE A 3 4.52 -12.32 -2.06
CA ILE A 3 3.53 -11.27 -2.41
C ILE A 3 2.25 -11.46 -1.59
N LEU A 4 1.69 -12.67 -1.55
CA LEU A 4 0.46 -12.95 -0.83
C LEU A 4 0.62 -12.76 0.68
N ILE A 5 1.76 -13.16 1.23
CA ILE A 5 2.04 -13.01 2.67
C ILE A 5 2.11 -11.52 3.04
N GLU A 6 2.86 -10.72 2.28
CA GLU A 6 2.96 -9.27 2.51
C GLU A 6 1.62 -8.57 2.29
N THR A 7 0.88 -8.92 1.25
CA THR A 7 -0.47 -8.36 1.00
C THR A 7 -1.42 -8.69 2.14
N ILE A 8 -1.44 -9.92 2.64
CA ILE A 8 -2.27 -10.30 3.80
C ILE A 8 -1.87 -9.47 5.02
N SER A 9 -0.57 -9.38 5.34
CA SER A 9 -0.09 -8.57 6.45
C SER A 9 -0.49 -7.09 6.30
N SER A 10 -0.38 -6.52 5.09
CA SER A 10 -0.78 -5.14 4.79
C SER A 10 -2.27 -4.93 5.03
N CYS A 11 -3.14 -5.80 4.52
CA CYS A 11 -4.58 -5.71 4.71
C CYS A 11 -5.00 -5.82 6.18
N LEU A 12 -4.34 -6.68 6.97
CA LEU A 12 -4.64 -6.83 8.40
C LEU A 12 -4.43 -5.53 9.18
N ILE A 13 -3.42 -4.73 8.82
CA ILE A 13 -3.13 -3.44 9.48
C ILE A 13 -4.15 -2.36 9.10
N HIS A 14 -4.86 -2.53 7.98
CA HIS A 14 -5.91 -1.59 7.55
C HIS A 14 -7.29 -1.91 8.13
N ILE A 15 -7.45 -3.01 8.89
CA ILE A 15 -8.72 -3.31 9.56
C ILE A 15 -9.09 -2.18 10.53
N GLY A 16 -10.33 -1.69 10.43
CA GLY A 16 -10.84 -0.58 11.23
C GLY A 16 -10.62 0.81 10.60
N LYS A 17 -9.85 0.91 9.51
CA LYS A 17 -9.77 2.12 8.69
C LYS A 17 -10.97 2.26 7.75
N PRO A 18 -11.17 3.43 7.10
CA PRO A 18 -12.19 3.60 6.08
C PRO A 18 -12.20 2.44 5.07
N PRO A 19 -13.39 1.93 4.65
CA PRO A 19 -13.48 0.74 3.79
C PRO A 19 -12.67 0.83 2.50
N GLY A 20 -12.54 2.04 1.94
CA GLY A 20 -11.74 2.30 0.76
C GLY A 20 -10.25 2.00 0.95
N GLU A 21 -9.69 2.28 2.12
CA GLU A 21 -8.28 1.97 2.43
C GLU A 21 -8.05 0.46 2.52
N THR A 22 -8.95 -0.28 3.17
CA THR A 22 -8.84 -1.73 3.34
C THR A 22 -9.02 -2.49 2.03
N ILE A 23 -9.97 -2.07 1.19
CA ILE A 23 -10.15 -2.67 -0.14
C ILE A 23 -8.96 -2.28 -1.04
N GLY A 24 -8.52 -1.02 -0.95
CA GLY A 24 -7.36 -0.51 -1.68
C GLY A 24 -6.07 -1.25 -1.33
N SER A 25 -5.85 -1.60 -0.06
CA SER A 25 -4.63 -2.29 0.39
C SER A 25 -4.46 -3.68 -0.21
N ILE A 26 -5.55 -4.35 -0.64
CA ILE A 26 -5.47 -5.64 -1.34
C ILE A 26 -4.80 -5.45 -2.70
N ILE A 27 -5.31 -4.49 -3.49
CA ILE A 27 -4.81 -4.23 -4.86
C ILE A 27 -3.40 -3.64 -4.79
N VAL A 28 -3.19 -2.64 -3.93
CA VAL A 28 -1.90 -1.96 -3.78
C VAL A 28 -0.85 -2.90 -3.20
N GLY A 29 -1.20 -3.77 -2.24
CA GLY A 29 -0.29 -4.78 -1.69
C GLY A 29 0.24 -5.73 -2.76
N VAL A 30 -0.63 -6.26 -3.63
CA VAL A 30 -0.18 -7.13 -4.74
C VAL A 30 0.76 -6.37 -5.69
N ILE A 31 0.43 -5.13 -6.03
CA ILE A 31 1.26 -4.29 -6.91
C ILE A 31 2.61 -4.00 -6.25
N PHE A 32 2.64 -3.66 -4.97
CA PHE A 32 3.88 -3.37 -4.24
C PHE A 32 4.76 -4.61 -4.12
N GLY A 33 4.20 -5.78 -3.80
CA GLY A 33 4.93 -7.04 -3.82
C GLY A 33 5.55 -7.34 -5.20
N LEU A 34 4.82 -7.07 -6.30
CA LEU A 34 5.35 -7.20 -7.66
C LEU A 34 6.50 -6.21 -7.93
N ILE A 35 6.33 -4.93 -7.59
CA ILE A 35 7.36 -3.90 -7.79
C ILE A 35 8.63 -4.25 -7.00
N ALA A 36 8.50 -4.62 -5.72
CA ALA A 36 9.62 -4.97 -4.87
C ALA A 36 10.41 -6.17 -5.42
N LEU A 37 9.73 -7.21 -5.92
CA LEU A 37 10.38 -8.37 -6.52
C LEU A 37 11.05 -8.06 -7.85
N ARG A 38 10.40 -7.26 -8.71
CA ARG A 38 10.95 -6.89 -10.03
C ARG A 38 12.15 -5.97 -9.93
N THR A 39 12.09 -4.99 -9.02
CA THR A 39 13.16 -4.00 -8.80
C THR A 39 14.24 -4.51 -7.85
N LYS A 40 13.99 -5.61 -7.14
CA LYS A 40 14.86 -6.16 -6.08
C LYS A 40 15.17 -5.12 -4.99
N SER A 41 14.22 -4.23 -4.70
CA SER A 41 14.41 -3.14 -3.74
C SER A 41 13.09 -2.73 -3.10
N ILE A 42 13.12 -2.59 -1.77
CA ILE A 42 11.98 -2.08 -0.98
C ILE A 42 11.81 -0.57 -1.09
N TRP A 43 12.84 0.16 -1.52
CA TRP A 43 12.83 1.63 -1.52
C TRP A 43 11.82 2.22 -2.49
N TYR A 44 11.57 1.56 -3.62
CA TYR A 44 10.55 2.01 -4.57
C TYR A 44 9.16 1.99 -3.95
N VAL A 45 8.79 0.89 -3.29
CA VAL A 45 7.48 0.77 -2.65
C VAL A 45 7.37 1.63 -1.39
N PHE A 46 8.45 1.83 -0.65
CA PHE A 46 8.48 2.76 0.49
C PHE A 46 8.20 4.20 0.05
N ILE A 47 8.87 4.67 -1.00
CA ILE A 47 8.65 6.02 -1.54
C ILE A 47 7.23 6.15 -2.10
N LEU A 48 6.76 5.16 -2.88
CA LEU A 48 5.39 5.16 -3.40
C LEU A 48 4.35 5.18 -2.28
N HIS A 49 4.56 4.42 -1.21
CA HIS A 49 3.67 4.43 -0.04
C HIS A 49 3.63 5.80 0.63
N ALA A 50 4.81 6.40 0.87
CA ALA A 50 4.90 7.74 1.46
C ALA A 50 4.21 8.80 0.60
N VAL A 51 4.40 8.74 -0.73
CA VAL A 51 3.75 9.66 -1.68
C VAL A 51 2.22 9.49 -1.65
N ILE A 52 1.70 8.26 -1.69
CA ILE A 52 0.25 8.02 -1.60
C ILE A 52 -0.31 8.56 -0.28
N GLY A 53 0.39 8.34 0.84
CA GLY A 53 0.01 8.86 2.15
C GLY A 53 -0.10 10.39 2.16
N VAL A 54 0.96 11.07 1.71
CA VAL A 54 0.98 12.55 1.62
C VAL A 54 -0.11 13.07 0.68
N LEU A 55 -0.34 12.43 -0.48
CA LEU A 55 -1.40 12.83 -1.40
C LEU A 55 -2.79 12.61 -0.80
N THR A 56 -2.98 11.57 -0.01
CA THR A 56 -4.23 11.30 0.70
C THR A 56 -4.49 12.37 1.74
N ASP A 57 -3.48 12.74 2.53
CA ASP A 57 -3.58 13.82 3.51
C ASP A 57 -3.91 15.16 2.83
N ILE A 58 -3.23 15.50 1.73
CA ILE A 58 -3.51 16.71 0.93
C ILE A 58 -4.96 16.68 0.41
N PHE A 59 -5.41 15.55 -0.12
CA PHE A 59 -6.78 15.41 -0.61
C PHE A 59 -7.81 15.58 0.50
N ILE A 60 -7.56 15.04 1.70
CA ILE A 60 -8.46 15.21 2.85
C ILE A 60 -8.49 16.66 3.35
N ILE A 61 -7.35 17.36 3.34
CA ILE A 61 -7.25 18.73 3.86
C ILE A 61 -7.84 19.76 2.89
N PHE A 62 -7.67 19.57 1.57
CA PHE A 62 -8.00 20.58 0.56
C PHE A 62 -9.08 20.15 -0.45
N GLY A 63 -9.50 18.89 -0.45
CA GLY A 63 -10.50 18.32 -1.35
C GLY A 63 -11.92 18.31 -0.81
#